data_AF-A0A397T1N6-F1
#
_entry.id   AF-A0A397T1N6-F1
#
_cell.length_a   1.000
_cell.length_b   1.000
_cell.length_c   1.000
_cell.angle_alpha   90.00
_cell.angle_beta   90.00
_cell.angle_gamma   90.00
#
_symmetry.space_group_name_H-M   'P 1'
#
loop_
_entity.id
_entity.type
_entity.pdbx_description
1 polymer ?
#
loop_
_entity_poly.entity_id
_entity_poly.type
_entity_poly.pdbx_seq_one_letter_code
_entity_poly.pdbx_strand_id
1 'polypeptide(L)'
;MSKLPSLSDLVDEIKNDHKFHEFHEPTDKWIFDQENKKYFSNTFGITNIHPLFVGCYGMVVLSLDDRGILFSWCEMTHEMYILGINKMEDDLANFLHYPKKRCVIIEDTGELNLDVIHASEELAMVKPLII
;
A
#
# COMPACT_ATOMS: atom_id res chain seq x y z
N MET A 1 13.97 -12.47 -19.63
CA MET A 1 12.89 -11.54 -19.22
C MET A 1 11.77 -12.40 -18.69
N SER A 2 11.57 -12.46 -17.37
CA SER A 2 10.38 -13.06 -16.78
C SER A 2 9.17 -12.22 -17.20
N LYS A 3 8.09 -12.88 -17.61
CA LYS A 3 6.82 -12.21 -17.92
C LYS A 3 6.28 -11.64 -16.60
N LEU A 4 5.79 -10.40 -16.60
CA LEU A 4 5.09 -9.85 -15.43
C LEU A 4 3.91 -10.77 -15.09
N PRO A 5 3.69 -11.09 -13.80
CA PRO A 5 2.49 -11.81 -13.38
C PRO A 5 1.25 -11.05 -13.84
N SER A 6 0.18 -11.76 -14.18
CA SER A 6 -1.09 -11.11 -14.49
C SER A 6 -1.74 -10.54 -13.23
N LEU A 7 -2.66 -9.58 -13.36
CA LEU A 7 -3.41 -9.05 -12.21
C LEU A 7 -4.05 -10.16 -11.37
N SER A 8 -4.61 -11.20 -12.00
CA SER A 8 -5.23 -12.32 -11.28
C SER A 8 -4.21 -13.11 -10.47
N ASP A 9 -3.00 -13.34 -11.02
CA ASP A 9 -1.95 -14.05 -10.29
C ASP A 9 -1.51 -13.25 -9.06
N LEU A 10 -1.38 -11.93 -9.19
CA LEU A 10 -1.00 -11.04 -8.07
C LEU A 10 -2.08 -11.01 -6.98
N VAL A 11 -3.36 -10.95 -7.37
CA VAL A 11 -4.48 -10.99 -6.42
C VAL A 11 -4.53 -12.33 -5.69
N ASP A 12 -4.30 -13.45 -6.39
CA ASP A 12 -4.25 -14.77 -5.77
C ASP A 12 -3.08 -14.89 -4.81
N GLU A 13 -1.90 -14.34 -5.13
CA GLU A 13 -0.74 -14.33 -4.24
C GLU A 13 -1.03 -13.51 -2.97
N ILE A 14 -1.62 -12.31 -3.11
CA ILE A 14 -2.04 -11.45 -1.99
C ILE A 14 -2.98 -12.22 -1.03
N LYS A 15 -3.95 -12.94 -1.59
CA LYS A 15 -4.94 -13.69 -0.81
C LYS A 15 -4.32 -14.90 -0.12
N ASN A 16 -3.56 -15.70 -0.86
CA ASN A 16 -3.08 -17.00 -0.38
C ASN A 16 -1.84 -16.88 0.51
N ASP A 17 -0.85 -16.09 0.11
CA ASP A 17 0.45 -16.06 0.79
C ASP A 17 0.48 -14.98 1.88
N HIS A 18 -0.20 -13.87 1.65
CA HIS A 18 -0.18 -12.72 2.56
C HIS A 18 -1.43 -12.63 3.44
N LYS A 19 -2.36 -13.58 3.28
CA LYS A 19 -3.60 -13.73 4.07
C LYS A 19 -4.47 -12.49 4.04
N PHE A 20 -4.53 -11.82 2.89
CA PHE A 20 -5.52 -10.78 2.66
C PHE A 20 -6.84 -11.41 2.22
N HIS A 21 -7.95 -10.76 2.53
CA HIS A 21 -9.25 -11.04 1.94
C HIS A 21 -9.79 -9.79 1.24
N GLU A 22 -10.69 -9.98 0.28
CA GLU A 22 -11.40 -8.84 -0.33
C GLU A 22 -12.21 -8.11 0.73
N PHE A 23 -12.17 -6.78 0.70
CA PHE A 23 -12.93 -5.96 1.63
C PHE A 23 -14.40 -6.36 1.63
N HIS A 24 -14.91 -6.67 2.82
CA HIS A 24 -16.29 -7.07 3.02
C HIS A 24 -16.98 -6.10 3.99
N GLU A 25 -17.83 -5.22 3.45
CA GLU A 25 -18.45 -4.14 4.23
C GLU A 25 -19.06 -4.61 5.57
N PRO A 26 -19.82 -5.71 5.65
CA PRO A 26 -20.40 -6.14 6.93
C PRO A 26 -19.39 -6.37 8.06
N THR A 27 -18.17 -6.83 7.74
CA THR A 27 -17.14 -7.17 8.74
C THR A 27 -16.04 -6.12 8.84
N ASP A 28 -15.80 -5.36 7.77
CA ASP A 28 -14.62 -4.51 7.64
C ASP A 28 -14.96 -3.02 7.64
N LYS A 29 -16.24 -2.64 7.62
CA LYS A 29 -16.68 -1.23 7.57
C LYS A 29 -16.18 -0.37 8.72
N TRP A 30 -15.91 -0.95 9.88
CA TRP A 30 -15.39 -0.24 11.05
C TRP A 30 -14.03 0.43 10.77
N ILE A 31 -13.23 -0.14 9.86
CA ILE A 31 -11.94 0.41 9.41
C ILE A 31 -12.13 1.80 8.78
N PHE A 32 -13.26 2.03 8.11
CA PHE A 32 -13.58 3.29 7.43
C PHE A 32 -14.79 3.97 8.06
N ASP A 33 -14.84 3.96 9.39
CA ASP A 33 -15.77 4.75 10.15
C ASP A 33 -15.52 6.27 9.97
N GLN A 34 -16.31 7.09 10.68
CA GLN A 34 -16.18 8.54 10.55
C GLN A 34 -14.87 9.08 11.13
N GLU A 35 -14.29 8.39 12.12
CA GLU A 35 -13.06 8.83 12.78
C GLU A 35 -11.87 8.63 11.85
N ASN A 36 -11.71 7.42 11.28
CA ASN A 36 -10.63 7.12 10.36
C ASN A 36 -10.73 7.93 9.06
N LYS A 37 -11.94 8.13 8.54
CA LYS A 37 -12.14 9.03 7.39
C LYS A 37 -11.68 10.47 7.68
N LYS A 38 -11.99 10.97 8.87
CA LYS A 38 -11.55 12.31 9.29
C LYS A 38 -10.04 12.37 9.48
N TYR A 39 -9.43 11.32 10.06
CA TYR A 39 -7.99 11.20 10.18
C TYR A 39 -7.33 11.23 8.80
N PHE A 40 -7.75 10.39 7.85
CA PHE A 40 -7.17 10.38 6.51
C PHE A 40 -7.29 11.72 5.79
N SER A 41 -8.45 12.38 5.91
CA SER A 41 -8.67 13.69 5.31
C SER A 41 -7.80 14.78 5.94
N ASN A 42 -7.66 14.80 7.26
CA ASN A 42 -6.94 15.86 7.96
C ASN A 42 -5.43 15.70 7.86
N THR A 43 -4.97 14.46 7.93
CA THR A 43 -3.56 14.10 8.04
C THR A 43 -2.92 13.94 6.66
N PHE A 44 -3.58 13.22 5.76
CA PHE A 44 -3.01 12.88 4.45
C PHE A 44 -3.69 13.61 3.29
N GLY A 45 -4.74 14.39 3.54
CA GLY A 45 -5.53 15.03 2.48
C GLY A 45 -6.32 14.03 1.63
N ILE A 46 -6.60 12.83 2.16
CA ILE A 46 -7.24 11.72 1.46
C ILE A 46 -8.73 11.65 1.86
N THR A 47 -9.63 11.94 0.92
CA THR A 47 -11.07 12.08 1.21
C THR A 47 -11.93 10.95 0.65
N ASN A 48 -11.63 10.46 -0.55
CA ASN A 48 -12.42 9.43 -1.24
C ASN A 48 -11.56 8.19 -1.47
N ILE A 49 -11.71 7.21 -0.58
CA ILE A 49 -11.00 5.93 -0.66
C ILE A 49 -11.96 4.76 -0.77
N HIS A 50 -11.55 3.81 -1.61
CA HIS A 50 -12.25 2.59 -1.95
C HIS A 50 -11.38 1.43 -1.47
N PRO A 51 -11.71 0.80 -0.34
CA PRO A 51 -10.95 -0.34 0.13
C PRO A 51 -11.10 -1.54 -0.80
N LEU A 52 -9.99 -2.24 -0.98
CA LEU A 52 -9.88 -3.39 -1.88
C LEU A 52 -9.62 -4.68 -1.10
N PHE A 53 -8.56 -4.66 -0.28
CA PHE A 53 -8.11 -5.84 0.44
C PHE A 53 -7.78 -5.50 1.88
N VAL A 54 -8.12 -6.41 2.78
CA VAL A 54 -7.86 -6.32 4.21
C VAL A 54 -6.98 -7.50 4.60
N GLY A 55 -5.84 -7.22 5.21
CA GLY A 55 -4.85 -8.21 5.61
C GLY A 55 -4.48 -8.10 7.07
N CYS A 56 -3.68 -9.06 7.54
CA CYS A 56 -3.12 -9.06 8.88
C CYS A 56 -4.18 -8.86 9.98
N TYR A 57 -5.31 -9.58 9.92
CA TYR A 57 -6.42 -9.49 10.89
C TYR A 57 -7.13 -8.13 10.94
N GLY A 58 -7.20 -7.40 9.83
CA GLY A 58 -7.82 -6.06 9.81
C GLY A 58 -6.84 -4.92 10.03
N MET A 59 -5.56 -5.23 10.25
CA MET A 59 -4.55 -4.23 10.61
C MET A 59 -3.94 -3.53 9.40
N VAL A 60 -3.98 -4.13 8.21
CA VAL A 60 -3.44 -3.51 6.98
C VAL A 60 -4.51 -3.49 5.92
N VAL A 61 -4.70 -2.34 5.30
CA VAL A 61 -5.73 -2.16 4.27
C VAL A 61 -5.15 -1.56 3.01
N LEU A 62 -5.42 -2.22 1.89
CA LEU A 62 -5.12 -1.73 0.56
C LEU A 62 -6.35 -1.01 0.01
N SER A 63 -6.18 0.24 -0.41
CA SER A 63 -7.27 1.09 -0.89
C SER A 63 -6.88 1.89 -2.11
N LEU A 64 -7.82 2.17 -3.01
CA LEU A 64 -7.65 3.11 -4.12
C LEU A 64 -8.36 4.42 -3.82
N ASP A 65 -7.83 5.54 -4.29
CA ASP A 65 -8.62 6.77 -4.39
C ASP A 65 -9.20 6.97 -5.81
N ASP A 66 -10.03 7.99 -5.97
CA ASP A 66 -10.63 8.38 -7.25
C ASP A 66 -9.59 8.77 -8.34
N ARG A 67 -8.33 9.02 -7.94
CA ARG A 67 -7.23 9.34 -8.85
C ARG A 67 -6.48 8.08 -9.32
N GLY A 68 -6.86 6.91 -8.82
CA GLY A 68 -6.20 5.65 -9.12
C GLY A 68 -4.88 5.45 -8.35
N ILE A 69 -4.68 6.16 -7.24
CA ILE A 69 -3.51 5.98 -6.38
C ILE A 69 -3.79 4.82 -5.42
N LEU A 70 -2.87 3.85 -5.38
CA LEU A 70 -2.97 2.71 -4.47
C LEU A 70 -2.25 3.03 -3.16
N PHE A 71 -2.98 2.88 -2.05
CA PHE A 71 -2.49 3.12 -0.70
C PHE A 71 -2.44 1.84 0.11
N SER A 72 -1.50 1.78 1.05
CA SER A 72 -1.52 0.85 2.17
C SER A 72 -1.55 1.64 3.47
N TRP A 73 -2.57 1.39 4.28
CA TRP A 73 -2.68 1.93 5.63
C TRP A 73 -2.53 0.83 6.66
N CYS A 74 -1.85 1.13 7.77
CA CYS A 74 -1.68 0.21 8.89
C CYS A 74 -2.24 0.81 10.18
N GLU A 75 -3.26 0.17 10.75
CA GLU A 75 -3.96 0.64 11.96
C GLU A 75 -3.02 0.70 13.17
N MET A 76 -2.09 -0.25 13.32
CA MET A 76 -1.18 -0.26 14.49
C MET A 76 -0.20 0.90 14.49
N THR A 77 0.25 1.34 13.31
CA THR A 77 1.28 2.36 13.15
C THR A 77 0.70 3.72 12.76
N HIS A 78 -0.57 3.76 12.32
CA HIS A 78 -1.24 4.90 11.69
C HIS A 78 -0.57 5.43 10.39
N GLU A 79 0.56 4.86 10.01
CA GLU A 79 1.26 5.18 8.76
C GLU A 79 0.45 4.87 7.50
N MET A 80 0.53 5.78 6.54
CA MET A 80 -0.04 5.67 5.19
C MET A 80 1.08 5.64 4.15
N TYR A 81 1.04 4.64 3.27
CA TYR A 81 2.01 4.43 2.21
C TYR A 81 1.34 4.55 0.85
N ILE A 82 2.01 5.22 -0.09
CA ILE A 82 1.69 5.14 -1.52
C ILE A 82 2.43 3.96 -2.12
N LEU A 83 1.67 3.03 -2.69
CA LEU A 83 2.17 1.84 -3.38
C LEU A 83 2.35 2.08 -4.89
N GLY A 84 1.55 2.98 -5.46
CA GLY A 84 1.77 3.46 -6.83
C GLY A 84 0.57 4.23 -7.41
N ILE A 85 0.69 4.61 -8.68
CA ILE A 85 -0.23 5.51 -9.38
C ILE A 85 -0.66 4.86 -10.69
N ASN A 86 -1.95 4.53 -10.77
CA ASN A 86 -2.71 4.14 -11.97
C ASN A 86 -2.50 2.74 -12.58
N LYS A 87 -1.46 1.97 -12.21
CA LYS A 87 -1.24 0.63 -12.77
C LYS A 87 -1.27 -0.43 -11.69
N MET A 88 -2.48 -0.88 -11.38
CA MET A 88 -2.73 -1.86 -10.31
C MET A 88 -1.83 -3.11 -10.40
N GLU A 89 -1.54 -3.62 -11.59
CA GLU A 89 -0.59 -4.74 -11.77
C GLU A 89 0.83 -4.38 -11.29
N ASP A 90 1.38 -3.26 -11.76
CA ASP A 90 2.72 -2.82 -11.40
C ASP A 90 2.80 -2.47 -9.90
N ASP A 91 1.75 -1.84 -9.37
CA ASP A 91 1.69 -1.37 -7.99
C ASP A 91 1.55 -2.54 -7.00
N LEU A 92 0.73 -3.54 -7.31
CA LEU A 92 0.62 -4.77 -6.52
C LEU A 92 1.87 -5.64 -6.63
N ALA A 93 2.49 -5.72 -7.82
CA ALA A 93 3.76 -6.41 -7.98
C ALA A 93 4.89 -5.75 -7.16
N ASN A 94 4.90 -4.41 -7.09
CA ASN A 94 5.83 -3.68 -6.23
C ASN A 94 5.56 -3.95 -4.74
N PHE A 95 4.29 -3.97 -4.33
CA PHE A 95 3.91 -4.31 -2.96
C PHE A 95 4.39 -5.71 -2.55
N LEU A 96 4.15 -6.72 -3.39
CA LEU A 96 4.50 -8.11 -3.12
C LEU A 96 6.01 -8.37 -3.18
N HIS A 97 6.68 -7.88 -4.23
CA HIS A 97 8.03 -8.32 -4.55
C HIS A 97 9.12 -7.28 -4.24
N TYR A 98 8.74 -6.00 -4.07
CA TYR A 98 9.68 -4.90 -3.84
C TYR A 98 9.22 -3.97 -2.70
N PRO A 99 8.98 -4.49 -1.48
CA PRO A 99 8.41 -3.71 -0.36
C PRO A 99 9.28 -2.54 0.09
N LYS A 100 10.54 -2.47 -0.35
CA LYS A 100 11.46 -1.35 -0.13
C LYS A 100 11.16 -0.11 -1.00
N LYS A 101 10.36 -0.24 -2.06
CA LYS A 101 10.02 0.85 -3.00
C LYS A 101 8.77 1.66 -2.60
N ARG A 102 8.29 1.50 -1.37
CA ARG A 102 7.09 2.19 -0.87
C ARG A 102 7.42 3.65 -0.53
N CYS A 103 6.53 4.57 -0.85
CA CYS A 103 6.66 5.98 -0.45
C CYS A 103 5.79 6.25 0.78
N VAL A 104 6.36 6.87 1.81
CA VAL A 104 5.64 7.23 3.04
C VAL A 104 5.02 8.62 2.86
N ILE A 105 3.77 8.79 3.29
CA ILE A 105 3.15 10.11 3.44
C ILE A 105 3.47 10.62 4.85
N ILE A 106 4.06 11.81 4.94
CA ILE A 106 4.43 12.43 6.23
C ILE A 106 3.17 12.90 6.93
N GLU A 107 2.93 12.41 8.15
CA GLU A 107 1.73 12.65 8.94
C GLU A 107 1.44 14.15 9.17
N ASP A 108 2.49 14.95 9.41
CA ASP A 108 2.36 16.37 9.75
C ASP A 108 2.08 17.28 8.55
N THR A 109 2.53 16.89 7.35
CA THR A 109 2.50 17.76 6.16
C THR A 109 1.62 17.22 5.05
N GLY A 110 1.28 15.93 5.07
CA GLY A 110 0.66 15.23 3.95
C GLY A 110 1.58 15.13 2.72
N GLU A 111 2.84 15.53 2.84
CA GLU A 111 3.80 15.50 1.73
C GLU A 111 4.41 14.11 1.57
N LEU A 112 4.91 13.84 0.36
CA LEU A 112 5.62 12.60 0.06
C LEU A 112 7.03 12.65 0.61
N ASN A 113 7.41 11.66 1.41
CA ASN A 113 8.81 11.43 1.73
C ASN A 113 9.49 10.74 0.54
N LEU A 114 10.07 11.56 -0.34
CA LEU A 114 10.80 11.11 -1.54
C LEU A 114 12.18 10.52 -1.21
N ASP A 115 12.74 10.77 -0.02
CA ASP A 115 14.04 10.21 0.39
C ASP A 115 13.99 8.68 0.52
N VAL A 116 12.82 8.12 0.82
CA VAL A 116 12.59 6.67 0.86
C VAL A 116 12.65 6.04 -0.55
N ILE A 117 12.27 6.79 -1.59
CA ILE A 117 12.33 6.32 -2.99
C ILE A 117 13.80 6.15 -3.39
N HIS A 118 14.65 7.15 -3.11
CA HIS A 118 16.07 7.14 -3.45
C HIS A 118 16.90 6.16 -2.60
N ALA A 119 16.62 6.02 -1.31
CA ALA A 119 17.33 5.05 -0.46
C ALA A 119 17.08 3.59 -0.90
N SER A 120 15.91 3.30 -1.49
CA SER A 120 15.61 1.98 -2.07
C SER A 120 16.46 1.67 -3.31
N GLU A 121 16.84 2.70 -4.07
CA GLU A 121 17.71 2.58 -5.24
C GLU A 121 19.20 2.46 -4.83
N GLU A 122 19.66 3.21 -3.83
CA GLU A 122 21.04 3.10 -3.33
C GLU A 122 21.32 1.77 -2.61
N LEU A 123 20.38 1.25 -1.80
CA LEU A 123 20.52 -0.06 -1.15
C LEU A 123 20.44 -1.24 -2.13
N ALA A 124 19.89 -1.06 -3.33
CA ALA A 124 19.90 -2.07 -4.40
C ALA A 124 21.25 -2.11 -5.16
N MET A 125 22.09 -1.06 -5.05
CA MET A 125 23.42 -1.03 -5.68
C MET A 125 24.56 -1.54 -4.78
N VAL A 126 24.34 -1.74 -3.48
CA VAL A 126 25.31 -2.41 -2.61
C VAL A 126 25.17 -3.93 -2.76
N LYS A 127 25.70 -4.46 -3.87
CA LYS A 127 25.99 -5.90 -4.01
C LYS A 127 26.83 -6.37 -2.81
N PRO A 128 26.65 -7.60 -2.31
CA PRO A 128 27.59 -8.16 -1.37
C PRO A 128 28.95 -8.26 -2.08
N LEU A 129 29.96 -7.63 -1.48
CA LEU A 129 31.35 -7.93 -1.79
C LEU A 129 31.53 -9.41 -1.45
N ILE A 130 31.72 -10.23 -2.48
CA ILE A 130 32.15 -11.62 -2.35
C ILE A 130 33.50 -11.57 -1.63
N ILE A 131 33.58 -12.22 -0.46
CA ILE A 131 34.82 -12.73 0.10
C ILE A 131 34.60 -14.22 0.32
#